data_AF-A0A9D3Q2U8-F1
#
_entry.id   AF-A0A9D3Q2U8-F1
#
_cell.length_a   1.000
_cell.length_b   1.000
_cell.length_c   1.000
_cell.angle_alpha   90.00
_cell.angle_beta   90.00
_cell.angle_gamma   90.00
#
_symmetry.space_group_name_H-M   'P 1'
#
loop_
_entity.id
_entity.type
_entity.pdbx_description
1 polymer ?
#
loop_
_entity_poly.entity_id
_entity_poly.type
_entity_poly.pdbx_seq_one_letter_code
_entity_poly.pdbx_strand_id
1 'polypeptide(L)'
;MVGEWGACSVTCGAGLQQREVVCVSQLQNGSYISTLDLYCSGPKPPTTHTCETQHCHVLWETSEWTKCSSECGRGIRRRTVTCTDPQGRCDIASQRTGEEPCEDHTHCNEWKTGVWSKCSSTCGRGLQSRVVHYNVIKGHVMKKSTPTPSHSPDSWL
;
A
#
# COMPACT_ATOMS: atom_id res chain seq x y z
N MET A 1 13.39 52.42 -4.09
CA MET A 1 11.95 52.22 -3.84
C MET A 1 11.73 50.78 -3.42
N VAL A 2 10.93 50.55 -2.39
CA VAL A 2 10.59 49.22 -1.89
C VAL A 2 9.10 49.05 -2.08
N GLY A 3 8.70 48.06 -2.88
CA GLY A 3 7.30 47.72 -3.09
C GLY A 3 6.71 46.97 -1.89
N GLU A 4 5.38 46.89 -1.88
CA GLU A 4 4.63 46.10 -0.90
C GLU A 4 4.90 44.60 -1.08
N TRP A 5 4.72 43.84 0.00
CA TRP A 5 4.75 42.39 -0.07
C TRP A 5 3.54 41.87 -0.84
N GLY A 6 3.80 40.96 -1.79
CA GLY A 6 2.77 40.19 -2.47
C GLY A 6 2.11 39.18 -1.54
N ALA A 7 1.14 38.44 -2.09
CA ALA A 7 0.49 37.34 -1.39
C ALA A 7 1.50 36.24 -1.01
N CYS A 8 1.18 35.51 0.06
CA CYS A 8 1.95 34.34 0.46
C CYS A 8 1.86 33.26 -0.62
N SER A 9 2.96 32.54 -0.87
CA SER A 9 3.02 31.46 -1.85
C SER A 9 2.12 30.26 -1.51
N VAL A 10 1.64 30.20 -0.26
CA VAL A 10 0.75 29.17 0.25
C VAL A 10 -0.49 29.80 0.87
N THR A 11 -1.57 29.02 0.90
CA THR A 11 -2.82 29.38 1.60
C THR A 11 -2.90 28.79 3.01
N CYS A 12 -2.03 27.81 3.32
CA CYS A 12 -1.89 27.21 4.64
C CYS A 12 -0.40 26.90 4.96
N GLY A 13 -0.03 26.96 6.23
CA GLY A 13 1.31 26.74 6.77
C GLY A 13 2.33 27.80 6.36
N ALA A 14 3.60 27.39 6.34
CA ALA A 14 4.74 28.22 6.01
C ALA A 14 4.92 28.37 4.50
N GLY A 15 5.22 29.58 4.04
CA GLY A 15 5.55 29.87 2.65
C GLY A 15 6.41 31.12 2.51
N LEU A 16 6.43 31.68 1.30
CA LEU A 16 7.24 32.85 0.95
C LEU A 16 6.37 33.95 0.31
N GLN A 17 6.65 35.19 0.65
CA GLN A 17 6.15 36.39 -0.03
C GLN A 17 7.29 37.02 -0.83
N GLN A 18 6.94 37.64 -1.96
CA GLN A 18 7.87 38.37 -2.79
C GLN A 18 7.45 39.84 -2.91
N ARG A 19 8.43 40.72 -3.05
CA ARG A 19 8.21 42.14 -3.34
C ARG A 19 9.22 42.66 -4.33
N GLU A 20 8.85 43.73 -5.03
CA GLU A 20 9.78 44.43 -5.90
C GLU A 20 10.68 45.39 -5.11
N VAL A 21 11.97 45.38 -5.43
CA VAL A 21 12.96 46.30 -4.87
C VAL A 21 13.81 46.83 -6.00
N VAL A 22 13.66 48.14 -6.27
CA VAL A 22 14.38 48.83 -7.35
C VAL A 22 15.13 50.02 -6.81
N CYS A 23 16.38 50.18 -7.24
CA CYS A 23 17.15 51.39 -6.97
C CYS A 23 16.60 52.54 -7.81
N VAL A 24 16.33 53.69 -7.19
CA VAL A 24 15.79 54.86 -7.90
C VAL A 24 16.57 56.13 -7.60
N SER A 25 16.71 57.00 -8.59
CA SER A 25 17.23 58.36 -8.42
C SER A 25 16.15 59.40 -8.72
N GLN A 26 16.17 60.51 -7.98
CA GLN A 26 15.22 61.60 -8.17
C GLN A 26 15.74 62.58 -9.23
N LEU A 27 14.90 62.90 -10.21
CA LEU A 27 15.15 63.90 -11.23
C LEU A 27 14.80 65.32 -10.72
N GLN A 28 15.30 66.35 -11.40
CA GLN A 28 15.07 67.76 -11.04
C GLN A 28 13.58 68.16 -11.04
N ASN A 29 12.76 67.48 -11.84
CA ASN A 29 11.30 67.67 -11.87
C ASN A 29 10.57 66.95 -10.73
N GLY A 30 11.30 66.34 -9.80
CA GLY A 30 10.77 65.60 -8.65
C GLY A 30 10.37 64.15 -8.93
N SER A 31 10.42 63.69 -10.18
CA SER A 31 10.11 62.29 -10.55
C SER A 31 11.25 61.32 -10.23
N TYR A 32 10.95 60.02 -10.20
CA TYR A 32 11.92 58.97 -9.91
C TYR A 32 12.18 58.10 -11.14
N ILE A 33 13.44 57.76 -11.41
CA ILE A 33 13.84 56.81 -12.44
C ILE A 33 14.52 55.59 -11.83
N SER A 34 14.31 54.42 -12.42
CA SER A 34 15.01 53.20 -12.03
C SER A 34 16.47 53.25 -12.50
N THR A 35 17.37 52.76 -11.65
CA THR A 35 18.82 52.76 -11.86
C THR A 35 19.41 51.41 -11.47
N LEU A 36 20.68 51.16 -11.81
CA LEU A 36 21.36 49.94 -11.36
C LEU A 36 21.59 49.96 -9.84
N ASP A 37 21.50 48.78 -9.23
CA ASP A 37 21.68 48.60 -7.78
C ASP A 37 23.02 49.15 -7.25
N LEU A 38 24.08 49.15 -8.07
CA LEU A 38 25.41 49.69 -7.70
C LEU A 38 25.38 51.19 -7.35
N TYR A 39 24.41 51.95 -7.88
CA TYR A 39 24.27 53.38 -7.58
C TYR A 39 23.56 53.65 -6.26
N CYS A 40 22.90 52.63 -5.67
CA CYS A 40 22.32 52.74 -4.35
C CYS A 40 23.38 52.48 -3.27
N SER A 41 23.38 53.30 -2.23
CA SER A 41 24.23 53.09 -1.06
C SER A 41 23.61 52.07 -0.12
N GLY A 42 24.42 51.12 0.34
CA GLY A 42 24.02 50.08 1.29
C GLY A 42 23.50 48.80 0.62
N PRO A 43 23.17 47.78 1.42
CA PRO A 43 22.72 46.50 0.90
C PRO A 43 21.32 46.61 0.28
N LYS A 44 21.10 45.87 -0.81
CA LYS A 44 19.78 45.75 -1.41
C LYS A 44 18.81 45.10 -0.41
N PRO A 45 17.65 45.72 -0.13
CA PRO A 45 16.63 45.11 0.71
C PRO A 45 16.20 43.73 0.19
N PRO A 46 15.79 42.81 1.07
CA PRO A 46 15.36 41.48 0.65
C PRO A 46 14.10 41.56 -0.21
N THR A 47 14.09 40.80 -1.29
CA THR A 47 12.95 40.63 -2.21
C THR A 47 12.04 39.47 -1.81
N THR A 48 12.42 38.70 -0.79
CA THR A 48 11.68 37.54 -0.31
C THR A 48 11.61 37.54 1.21
N HIS A 49 10.47 37.13 1.76
CA HIS A 49 10.24 37.03 3.20
C HIS A 49 9.36 35.82 3.53
N THR A 50 9.58 35.19 4.67
CA THR A 50 8.75 34.07 5.13
C THR A 50 7.38 34.54 5.59
N CYS A 51 6.33 33.84 5.21
CA CYS A 51 4.97 34.06 5.69
C CYS A 51 4.44 32.80 6.36
N GLU A 52 3.64 32.97 7.41
CA GLU A 52 2.91 31.89 8.06
C GLU A 52 1.42 32.17 7.92
N THR A 53 0.67 31.15 7.53
CA THR A 53 -0.78 31.24 7.32
C THR A 53 -1.49 30.27 8.27
N GLN A 54 -2.73 29.89 7.97
CA GLN A 54 -3.49 28.98 8.82
C GLN A 54 -2.89 27.57 8.75
N HIS A 55 -3.05 26.75 9.77
CA HIS A 55 -2.46 25.41 9.76
C HIS A 55 -3.04 24.57 8.60
N CYS A 56 -2.17 23.88 7.85
CA CYS A 56 -2.64 22.92 6.85
C CYS A 56 -3.26 21.70 7.54
N HIS A 57 -4.39 21.26 7.00
CA HIS A 57 -5.00 19.99 7.38
C HIS A 57 -4.27 18.83 6.68
N VAL A 58 -3.98 17.79 7.45
CA VAL A 58 -3.44 16.52 6.93
C VAL A 58 -4.62 15.60 6.63
N LEU A 59 -4.68 15.08 5.42
CA LEU A 59 -5.71 14.12 5.00
C LEU A 59 -5.12 12.71 4.96
N TRP A 60 -5.83 11.77 5.58
CA TRP A 60 -5.49 10.35 5.59
C TRP A 60 -6.61 9.56 4.94
N GLU A 61 -6.26 8.77 3.94
CA GLU A 61 -7.18 7.88 3.23
C GLU A 61 -6.68 6.44 3.31
N THR A 62 -7.60 5.49 3.44
CA THR A 62 -7.27 4.07 3.50
C THR A 62 -8.09 3.29 2.49
N SER A 63 -7.46 2.35 1.78
CA SER A 63 -8.18 1.40 0.94
C SER A 63 -8.84 0.30 1.76
N GLU A 64 -9.69 -0.48 1.09
CA GLU A 64 -10.13 -1.78 1.58
C GLU A 64 -8.94 -2.73 1.82
N TRP A 65 -9.14 -3.69 2.72
CA TRP A 65 -8.17 -4.74 3.00
C TRP A 65 -8.10 -5.77 1.87
N THR A 66 -6.90 -6.27 1.59
CA THR A 66 -6.72 -7.46 0.74
C THR A 66 -7.29 -8.70 1.43
N LYS A 67 -7.47 -9.77 0.65
CA LYS A 67 -7.67 -11.11 1.22
C LYS A 67 -6.48 -11.48 2.12
N CYS A 68 -6.72 -12.42 3.04
CA CYS A 68 -5.65 -12.96 3.88
C CYS A 68 -4.61 -13.63 2.99
N SER A 69 -3.32 -13.43 3.30
CA SER A 69 -2.24 -14.06 2.54
C SER A 69 -2.22 -15.59 2.67
N SER A 70 -2.92 -16.13 3.67
CA SER A 70 -3.07 -17.58 3.85
C SER A 70 -4.48 -18.01 3.45
N GLU A 71 -4.58 -19.10 2.70
CA GLU A 71 -5.85 -19.77 2.37
C GLU A 71 -6.36 -20.63 3.54
N CYS A 72 -5.49 -20.88 4.54
CA CYS A 72 -5.81 -21.56 5.79
C CYS A 72 -4.83 -21.18 6.92
N GLY A 73 -5.32 -20.90 8.12
CA GLY A 73 -4.55 -20.51 9.28
C GLY A 73 -4.14 -19.04 9.25
N ARG A 74 -3.07 -18.71 9.98
CA ARG A 74 -2.61 -17.33 10.16
C ARG A 74 -1.93 -16.80 8.90
N GLY A 75 -2.24 -15.57 8.56
CA GLY A 75 -1.60 -14.80 7.49
C GLY A 75 -1.56 -13.32 7.82
N ILE A 76 -1.30 -12.52 6.81
CA ILE A 76 -1.28 -11.07 6.87
C ILE A 76 -2.21 -10.56 5.78
N ARG A 77 -3.02 -9.55 6.08
CA ARG A 77 -3.73 -8.76 5.07
C ARG A 77 -3.17 -7.35 5.02
N ARG A 78 -3.22 -6.76 3.84
CA ARG A 78 -2.59 -5.48 3.52
C ARG A 78 -3.66 -4.47 3.11
N ARG A 79 -3.41 -3.19 3.32
CA ARG A 79 -4.18 -2.10 2.71
C ARG A 79 -3.25 -0.94 2.39
N THR A 80 -3.65 -0.12 1.45
CA THR A 80 -2.94 1.12 1.12
C THR A 80 -3.41 2.23 2.06
N VAL A 81 -2.47 2.99 2.58
CA VAL A 81 -2.71 4.20 3.38
C VAL A 81 -2.02 5.36 2.65
N THR A 82 -2.80 6.36 2.28
CA THR A 82 -2.31 7.56 1.58
C THR A 82 -2.45 8.77 2.48
N CYS A 83 -1.39 9.58 2.53
CA CYS A 83 -1.35 10.83 3.28
C CYS A 83 -1.11 11.99 2.31
N THR A 84 -1.94 13.03 2.43
CA THR A 84 -1.79 14.27 1.67
C THR A 84 -1.65 15.43 2.65
N ASP A 85 -0.48 16.06 2.67
CA ASP A 85 -0.19 17.28 3.42
C ASP A 85 0.62 18.24 2.55
N PRO A 86 0.14 19.48 2.31
CA PRO A 86 0.87 20.49 1.55
C PRO A 86 2.24 20.86 2.14
N GLN A 87 2.46 20.59 3.42
CA GLN A 87 3.70 20.90 4.16
C GLN A 87 4.64 19.68 4.27
N GLY A 88 4.30 18.55 3.64
CA GLY A 88 5.15 17.36 3.61
C GLY A 88 5.31 16.66 4.97
N ARG A 89 4.41 16.90 5.93
CA ARG A 89 4.44 16.32 7.28
C ARG A 89 3.89 14.90 7.37
N CYS A 90 3.74 14.23 6.22
CA CYS A 90 3.30 12.84 6.16
C CYS A 90 4.43 11.92 6.65
N ASP A 91 4.42 11.59 7.94
CA ASP A 91 5.37 10.63 8.51
C ASP A 91 4.92 9.19 8.25
N ILE A 92 5.51 8.59 7.21
CA ILE A 92 5.33 7.19 6.80
C ILE A 92 5.82 6.22 7.89
N ALA A 93 6.69 6.64 8.81
CA ALA A 93 7.24 5.75 9.85
C ALA A 93 6.23 5.41 10.96
N SER A 94 5.16 6.19 11.11
CA SER A 94 4.04 5.86 12.01
C SER A 94 3.15 4.72 11.48
N GLN A 95 3.43 4.22 10.28
CA GLN A 95 2.58 3.31 9.51
C GLN A 95 2.72 1.85 9.95
N ARG A 96 2.09 1.52 11.08
CA ARG A 96 1.56 0.19 11.38
C ARG A 96 0.10 0.04 10.95
N THR A 97 -0.32 0.78 9.92
CA THR A 97 -1.72 0.82 9.45
C THR A 97 -1.94 0.16 8.09
N GLY A 98 -0.88 -0.27 7.39
CA GLY A 98 -0.98 -0.95 6.08
C GLY A 98 -0.94 -2.48 6.13
N GLU A 99 -0.60 -3.08 7.27
CA GLU A 99 -0.52 -4.53 7.44
C GLU A 99 -1.12 -4.95 8.78
N GLU A 100 -1.93 -6.01 8.77
CA GLU A 100 -2.43 -6.61 10.00
C GLU A 100 -2.54 -8.14 9.91
N PRO A 101 -2.42 -8.85 11.06
CA PRO A 101 -2.63 -10.28 11.12
C PRO A 101 -4.08 -10.66 10.74
N CYS A 102 -4.24 -11.79 10.05
CA CYS A 102 -5.54 -12.39 9.75
C CYS A 102 -5.48 -13.91 9.98
N GLU A 103 -6.65 -14.52 10.11
CA GLU A 103 -6.80 -15.98 10.19
C GLU A 103 -7.93 -16.42 9.26
N ASP A 104 -7.63 -17.31 8.31
CA ASP A 104 -8.61 -17.84 7.36
C ASP A 104 -8.81 -19.34 7.63
N HIS A 105 -10.05 -19.81 7.64
CA HIS A 105 -10.36 -21.23 7.86
C HIS A 105 -11.15 -21.86 6.71
N THR A 106 -11.30 -21.16 5.59
CA THR A 106 -12.24 -21.53 4.53
C THR A 106 -11.79 -22.78 3.75
N HIS A 107 -10.49 -22.95 3.51
CA HIS A 107 -9.93 -24.06 2.69
C HIS A 107 -8.96 -24.96 3.46
N CYS A 108 -9.15 -25.12 4.77
CA CYS A 108 -8.22 -25.90 5.60
C CYS A 108 -8.25 -27.42 5.40
N ASN A 109 -9.26 -27.95 4.71
CA ASN A 109 -9.49 -29.40 4.63
C ASN A 109 -9.32 -29.86 3.18
N GLU A 110 -8.14 -30.38 2.85
CA GLU A 110 -7.87 -31.00 1.55
C GLU A 110 -7.67 -32.52 1.71
N TRP A 111 -8.38 -33.30 0.90
CA TRP A 111 -8.21 -34.75 0.83
C TRP A 111 -7.03 -35.08 -0.09
N LYS A 112 -5.94 -35.62 0.46
CA LYS A 112 -4.85 -36.17 -0.37
C LYS A 112 -5.01 -37.68 -0.49
N THR A 113 -5.18 -38.18 -1.70
CA THR A 113 -5.28 -39.62 -1.95
C THR A 113 -3.96 -40.17 -2.46
N GLY A 114 -3.45 -41.21 -1.82
CA GLY A 114 -2.28 -41.95 -2.28
C GLY A 114 -2.61 -42.93 -3.42
N VAL A 115 -1.57 -43.57 -3.94
CA VAL A 115 -1.69 -44.61 -4.97
C VAL A 115 -2.48 -45.81 -4.43
N TRP A 116 -3.31 -46.42 -5.29
CA TRP A 116 -4.01 -47.67 -4.96
C TRP A 116 -3.03 -48.83 -4.79
N SER A 117 -3.31 -49.72 -3.83
CA SER A 117 -2.56 -50.96 -3.65
C SER A 117 -2.73 -51.87 -4.87
N LYS A 118 -1.77 -52.80 -5.07
CA LYS A 118 -2.00 -53.93 -5.98
C LYS A 118 -3.24 -54.71 -5.54
N CYS A 119 -3.95 -55.28 -6.51
CA CYS A 119 -5.13 -56.10 -6.23
C CYS A 119 -4.73 -57.32 -5.41
N SER A 120 -5.54 -57.65 -4.38
CA SER A 120 -5.31 -58.84 -3.55
C SER A 120 -5.42 -60.16 -4.32
N SER A 121 -6.02 -60.12 -5.51
CA SER A 121 -6.25 -61.27 -6.37
C SER A 121 -5.79 -60.96 -7.79
N THR A 122 -5.15 -61.92 -8.45
CA THR A 122 -4.77 -61.81 -9.86
C THR A 122 -5.88 -62.25 -10.81
N CYS A 123 -6.91 -62.93 -10.32
CA CYS A 123 -8.12 -63.31 -11.05
C CYS A 123 -9.37 -63.29 -10.13
N GLY A 124 -10.55 -63.03 -10.69
CA GLY A 124 -11.80 -62.95 -9.93
C GLY A 124 -11.97 -61.68 -9.09
N ARG A 125 -12.70 -61.77 -7.96
CA ARG A 125 -12.92 -60.64 -7.03
C ARG A 125 -11.69 -60.40 -6.16
N GLY A 126 -11.27 -59.14 -6.03
CA GLY A 126 -10.15 -58.73 -5.18
C GLY A 126 -10.41 -57.41 -4.48
N LEU A 127 -9.63 -57.14 -3.44
CA LEU A 127 -9.68 -55.91 -2.66
C LEU A 127 -8.48 -55.04 -3.02
N GLN A 128 -8.72 -53.74 -3.19
CA GLN A 128 -7.68 -52.73 -3.25
C GLN A 128 -7.96 -51.67 -2.18
N SER A 129 -6.89 -51.10 -1.65
CA SER A 129 -6.96 -50.04 -0.65
C SER A 129 -6.03 -48.92 -1.05
N ARG A 130 -6.41 -47.68 -0.78
CA ARG A 130 -5.51 -46.52 -0.90
C ARG A 130 -5.52 -45.76 0.40
N VAL A 131 -4.41 -45.10 0.68
CA VAL A 131 -4.31 -44.21 1.83
C VAL A 131 -4.97 -42.88 1.48
N VAL A 132 -5.78 -42.34 2.39
CA VAL A 132 -6.36 -41.00 2.27
C VAL A 132 -5.87 -40.21 3.47
N HIS A 133 -5.11 -39.14 3.23
CA HIS A 133 -4.68 -38.21 4.27
C HIS A 133 -5.69 -37.07 4.34
N TYR A 134 -6.10 -36.73 5.56
CA TYR A 134 -6.69 -35.43 5.85
C TYR A 134 -5.59 -34.56 6.48
N ASN A 135 -5.44 -33.33 6.03
CA ASN A 135 -4.68 -32.33 6.79
C ASN A 135 -5.70 -31.57 7.64
N VAL A 136 -5.83 -31.96 8.91
CA VAL A 136 -6.42 -31.11 9.96
C VAL A 136 -5.26 -30.89 10.92
N ILE A 137 -5.18 -29.71 11.50
CA ILE A 137 -4.11 -29.28 12.41
C ILE A 137 -3.98 -30.21 13.66
N LYS A 138 -4.76 -31.30 13.77
CA LYS A 138 -4.46 -32.50 14.58
C LYS A 138 -4.79 -33.80 13.83
N GLY A 139 -3.75 -34.61 13.60
CA GLY A 139 -3.75 -35.77 12.70
C GLY A 139 -4.44 -37.04 13.23
N HIS A 140 -5.43 -37.49 12.47
CA HIS A 140 -5.79 -38.90 12.36
C HIS A 140 -5.69 -39.30 10.89
N VAL A 141 -5.31 -40.55 10.67
CA VAL A 141 -5.25 -41.15 9.34
C VAL A 141 -6.36 -42.19 9.29
N MET A 142 -7.36 -42.00 8.42
CA MET A 142 -8.40 -42.99 8.20
C MET A 142 -8.10 -43.79 6.93
N LYS A 143 -7.94 -45.11 7.05
CA LYS A 143 -7.79 -46.03 5.90
C LYS A 143 -9.17 -46.42 5.38
N LYS A 144 -9.47 -46.15 4.11
CA LYS A 144 -10.74 -46.54 3.47
C LYS A 144 -10.51 -47.68 2.49
N SER A 145 -11.22 -48.80 2.69
CA SER A 145 -11.25 -49.96 1.79
C SER A 145 -12.60 -50.00 1.09
N THR A 146 -12.62 -50.05 -0.23
CA THR A 146 -13.86 -50.17 -1.02
C THR A 146 -13.80 -51.41 -1.92
N PRO A 147 -14.85 -52.25 -1.96
CA PRO A 147 -14.96 -53.30 -2.97
C PRO A 147 -15.14 -52.68 -4.36
N THR A 148 -14.41 -53.16 -5.36
CA THR A 148 -14.60 -52.74 -6.76
C THR A 148 -15.87 -53.39 -7.34
N PRO A 149 -16.69 -52.66 -8.14
CA PRO A 149 -17.77 -53.28 -8.89
C PRO A 149 -17.22 -54.18 -9.99
N SER A 150 -17.95 -55.26 -10.28
CA SER A 150 -17.62 -56.26 -11.28
C SER A 150 -17.59 -55.69 -12.70
N HIS A 151 -16.44 -55.80 -13.38
CA HIS A 151 -16.43 -55.97 -14.83
C HIS A 151 -16.15 -57.45 -15.10
N SER A 152 -17.13 -58.15 -15.65
CA SER A 152 -16.99 -59.48 -16.21
C SER A 152 -16.20 -59.40 -17.52
N PRO A 153 -15.08 -60.13 -17.68
CA PRO A 153 -14.53 -60.39 -18.99
C PRO A 153 -15.24 -61.62 -19.54
N ASP A 154 -16.20 -61.44 -20.46
CA ASP A 154 -16.56 -62.43 -21.49
C ASP A 154 -17.72 -61.92 -22.37
N SER A 155 -17.35 -61.31 -23.50
CA SER A 155 -18.19 -61.29 -24.72
C SER A 155 -17.29 -60.98 -25.92
N TRP A 156 -16.42 -61.92 -26.27
CA TRP A 156 -15.98 -62.10 -27.64
C TRP A 156 -16.87 -63.15 -28.28
N LEU A 157 -17.89 -62.69 -29.01
CA LEU A 157 -18.45 -63.34 -30.18
C LEU A 157 -18.63 -62.26 -31.24
#